data_AF-A0A2P8F6K0-F1
#
_entry.id   AF-A0A2P8F6K0-F1
#
_cell.length_a   1.000
_cell.length_b   1.000
_cell.length_c   1.000
_cell.angle_alpha   90.00
_cell.angle_beta   90.00
_cell.angle_gamma   90.00
#
_symmetry.space_group_name_H-M   'P 1'
#
loop_
_entity.id
_entity.type
_entity.pdbx_description
1 polymer ?
#
loop_
_entity_poly.entity_id
_entity_poly.type
_entity_poly.pdbx_seq_one_letter_code
_entity_poly.pdbx_strand_id
1 'polypeptide(L)'
;MRVLSVVLFLTLQLSACKTDSFSVMSRKMEVTCSTKNSSWKGTTFHDVRMQVFKSGRLNSLIRNIDTLHTLQSYDIQSGTYSVMMWTSQGSLSYTYNRGILSYNVPNLFTKKTVELIQNWDTAGIREEESINANEIPEEHITGIEVIRKGNRNQVRCISFKRFFNLQRDLYHYQ
;
A
#
# COMPACT_ATOMS: atom_id res chain seq x y z
N MET A 1 -44.72 35.60 -2.89
CA MET A 1 -43.23 35.56 -2.89
C MET A 1 -42.66 35.00 -1.57
N ARG A 2 -43.06 33.80 -1.14
CA ARG A 2 -42.46 33.14 0.04
C ARG A 2 -42.00 31.69 -0.22
N VAL A 3 -42.24 31.19 -1.44
CA VAL A 3 -41.91 29.81 -1.82
C VAL A 3 -40.57 29.72 -2.57
N LEU A 4 -40.09 30.83 -3.16
CA LEU A 4 -38.81 30.85 -3.87
C LEU A 4 -37.58 30.85 -2.94
N SER A 5 -37.72 31.26 -1.67
CA SER A 5 -36.57 31.34 -0.76
C SER A 5 -36.17 30.00 -0.15
N VAL A 6 -37.05 28.98 -0.16
CA VAL A 6 -36.76 27.66 0.43
C VAL A 6 -36.00 26.76 -0.56
N VAL A 7 -36.22 26.94 -1.87
CA VAL A 7 -35.54 26.14 -2.91
C VAL A 7 -34.07 26.56 -3.08
N LEU A 8 -33.73 27.82 -2.80
CA LEU A 8 -32.35 28.32 -2.91
C LEU A 8 -31.44 27.85 -1.77
N PHE A 9 -31.99 27.50 -0.60
CA PHE A 9 -31.19 26.98 0.53
C PHE A 9 -30.94 25.46 0.47
N LEU A 10 -31.73 24.71 -0.31
CA LEU A 10 -31.50 23.27 -0.52
C LEU A 10 -30.47 22.94 -1.60
N THR A 11 -30.08 23.90 -2.44
CA THR A 11 -29.11 23.67 -3.53
C THR A 11 -27.65 23.97 -3.13
N LEU A 12 -27.41 24.47 -1.92
CA LEU A 12 -26.08 24.82 -1.40
C LEU A 12 -25.41 23.71 -0.55
N GLN A 13 -26.03 22.54 -0.39
CA GLN A 13 -25.50 21.48 0.49
C GLN A 13 -24.78 20.31 -0.22
N LEU A 14 -24.43 20.40 -1.50
CA LEU A 14 -23.77 19.29 -2.20
C LEU A 14 -22.49 19.70 -2.93
N SER A 15 -21.66 20.54 -2.32
CA SER A 15 -20.21 20.39 -2.51
C SER A 15 -19.72 19.20 -1.68
N ALA A 16 -20.25 18.01 -2.00
CA ALA A 16 -19.71 16.77 -1.49
C ALA A 16 -18.27 16.68 -2.00
N CYS A 17 -17.29 16.82 -1.09
CA CYS A 17 -15.91 16.48 -1.37
C CYS A 17 -15.87 15.06 -1.92
N LYS A 18 -15.73 14.93 -3.25
CA LYS A 18 -15.57 13.64 -3.90
C LYS A 18 -14.17 13.14 -3.55
N THR A 19 -14.11 12.30 -2.54
CA THR A 19 -12.91 11.59 -2.17
C THR A 19 -12.55 10.59 -3.28
N ASP A 20 -11.28 10.57 -3.69
CA ASP A 20 -10.78 9.61 -4.68
C ASP A 20 -11.14 8.16 -4.28
N SER A 21 -11.72 7.41 -5.21
CA SER A 21 -12.02 5.99 -4.99
C SER A 21 -10.74 5.18 -4.84
N PHE A 22 -10.83 4.02 -4.18
CA PHE A 22 -9.67 3.13 -4.04
C PHE A 22 -9.09 2.69 -5.38
N SER A 23 -9.93 2.52 -6.40
CA SER A 23 -9.46 2.18 -7.75
C SER A 23 -8.50 3.26 -8.30
N VAL A 24 -8.88 4.54 -8.17
CA VAL A 24 -8.05 5.67 -8.59
C VAL A 24 -6.76 5.73 -7.77
N MET A 25 -6.87 5.56 -6.44
CA MET A 25 -5.72 5.54 -5.54
C MET A 25 -4.73 4.41 -5.89
N SER A 26 -5.24 3.18 -6.04
CA SER A 26 -4.46 1.98 -6.39
C SER A 26 -3.76 2.13 -7.74
N ARG A 27 -4.43 2.77 -8.72
CA ARG A 27 -3.83 3.07 -10.03
C ARG A 27 -2.74 4.12 -9.91
N LYS A 28 -2.96 5.16 -9.08
CA LYS A 28 -1.95 6.19 -8.82
C LYS A 28 -0.71 5.60 -8.14
N MET A 29 -0.89 4.69 -7.18
CA MET A 29 0.20 3.91 -6.58
C MET A 29 0.99 3.17 -7.66
N GLU A 30 0.33 2.44 -8.55
CA GLU A 30 1.00 1.73 -9.65
C GLU A 30 1.81 2.67 -10.55
N VAL A 31 1.20 3.75 -11.04
CA VAL A 31 1.86 4.68 -11.97
C VAL A 31 3.01 5.45 -11.31
N THR A 32 2.91 5.74 -10.01
CA THR A 32 3.92 6.52 -9.29
C THR A 32 5.08 5.65 -8.84
N CYS A 33 4.80 4.43 -8.39
CA CYS A 33 5.76 3.58 -7.67
C CYS A 33 6.40 2.51 -8.55
N SER A 34 5.83 2.20 -9.71
CA SER A 34 6.43 1.24 -10.64
C SER A 34 7.57 1.88 -11.43
N THR A 35 8.59 1.10 -11.74
CA THR A 35 9.72 1.56 -12.56
C THR A 35 9.23 2.02 -13.93
N LYS A 36 9.48 3.29 -14.26
CA LYS A 36 9.24 3.84 -15.60
C LYS A 36 10.00 2.96 -16.59
N ASN A 37 9.28 2.38 -17.57
CA ASN A 37 9.78 1.47 -18.64
C ASN A 37 9.72 -0.05 -18.37
N SER A 38 8.93 -0.56 -17.41
CA SER A 38 8.71 -2.02 -17.37
C SER A 38 7.85 -2.46 -18.57
N SER A 39 8.41 -3.31 -19.44
CA SER A 39 7.66 -3.98 -20.52
C SER A 39 6.78 -5.13 -19.99
N TRP A 40 6.45 -5.11 -18.69
CA TRP A 40 5.72 -6.16 -18.01
C TRP A 40 4.28 -6.21 -18.50
N LYS A 41 3.90 -7.32 -19.12
CA LYS A 41 2.53 -7.58 -19.62
C LYS A 41 1.70 -8.46 -18.68
N GLY A 42 2.23 -8.82 -17.52
CA GLY A 42 1.55 -9.68 -16.54
C GLY A 42 0.65 -8.90 -15.58
N THR A 43 0.11 -9.61 -14.59
CA THR A 43 -0.61 -9.03 -13.45
C THR A 43 0.21 -7.91 -12.81
N THR A 44 -0.43 -6.78 -12.51
CA THR A 44 0.19 -5.67 -11.77
C THR A 44 -0.24 -5.69 -10.30
N PHE A 45 0.46 -4.96 -9.43
CA PHE A 45 0.00 -4.81 -8.04
C PHE A 45 -1.35 -4.09 -7.98
N HIS A 46 -1.65 -3.20 -8.93
CA HIS A 46 -3.00 -2.64 -9.08
C HIS A 46 -4.05 -3.73 -9.27
N ASP A 47 -3.81 -4.68 -10.19
CA ASP A 47 -4.77 -5.75 -10.48
C ASP A 47 -5.01 -6.64 -9.25
N VAL A 48 -3.94 -6.99 -8.52
CA VAL A 48 -4.04 -7.74 -7.26
C VAL A 48 -4.85 -6.96 -6.22
N ARG A 49 -4.52 -5.67 -5.99
CA ARG A 49 -5.28 -4.80 -5.07
C ARG A 49 -6.76 -4.72 -5.43
N MET A 50 -7.09 -4.69 -6.71
CA MET A 50 -8.48 -4.62 -7.16
C MET A 50 -9.25 -5.92 -6.91
N GLN A 51 -8.59 -7.09 -6.96
CA GLN A 51 -9.23 -8.35 -6.56
C GLN A 51 -9.55 -8.36 -5.06
N VAL A 52 -8.61 -7.90 -4.22
CA VAL A 52 -8.84 -7.78 -2.77
C VAL A 52 -9.91 -6.74 -2.46
N PHE A 53 -9.95 -5.62 -3.18
CA PHE A 53 -10.97 -4.60 -2.99
C PHE A 53 -12.37 -5.12 -3.35
N LYS A 54 -12.50 -5.83 -4.48
CA LYS A 54 -13.77 -6.43 -4.92
C LYS A 54 -14.31 -7.48 -3.95
N SER A 55 -13.46 -8.14 -3.17
CA SER A 55 -13.90 -9.07 -2.12
C SER A 55 -14.42 -8.38 -0.86
N GLY A 56 -14.35 -7.04 -0.79
CA GLY A 56 -14.81 -6.23 0.33
C GLY A 56 -13.85 -6.18 1.53
N ARG A 57 -12.75 -6.95 1.50
CA ARG A 57 -11.81 -7.05 2.62
C ARG A 57 -11.02 -5.78 2.92
N LEU A 58 -10.93 -4.85 1.96
CA LEU A 58 -10.30 -3.55 2.16
C LEU A 58 -11.25 -2.48 2.69
N ASN A 59 -12.58 -2.69 2.64
CA ASN A 59 -13.57 -1.63 2.87
C ASN A 59 -13.43 -0.96 4.23
N SER A 60 -13.18 -1.72 5.29
CA SER A 60 -12.96 -1.19 6.64
C SER A 60 -11.67 -0.37 6.73
N LEU A 61 -10.60 -0.82 6.08
CA LEU A 61 -9.29 -0.20 6.12
C LEU A 61 -9.28 1.17 5.42
N ILE A 62 -10.01 1.32 4.30
CA ILE A 62 -9.88 2.48 3.40
C ILE A 62 -10.95 3.57 3.58
N ARG A 63 -11.99 3.34 4.38
CA ARG A 63 -13.19 4.19 4.42
C ARG A 63 -12.88 5.64 4.82
N ASN A 64 -12.05 5.82 5.85
CA ASN A 64 -11.70 7.12 6.43
C ASN A 64 -10.19 7.19 6.71
N ILE A 65 -9.37 7.13 5.66
CA ILE A 65 -7.92 7.17 5.80
C ILE A 65 -7.38 8.59 5.72
N ASP A 66 -6.51 8.94 6.66
CA ASP A 66 -5.61 10.08 6.54
C ASP A 66 -4.32 9.65 5.84
N THR A 67 -3.69 8.59 6.35
CA THR A 67 -2.50 7.98 5.78
C THR A 67 -2.70 6.48 5.64
N LEU A 68 -2.36 5.95 4.46
CA LEU A 68 -2.28 4.52 4.17
C LEU A 68 -0.83 4.18 3.84
N HIS A 69 -0.25 3.29 4.63
CA HIS A 69 1.04 2.70 4.36
C HIS A 69 0.86 1.37 3.62
N THR A 70 1.79 1.04 2.74
CA THR A 70 1.80 -0.21 2.01
C THR A 70 3.23 -0.68 1.79
N LEU A 71 3.45 -1.96 2.02
CA LEU A 71 4.63 -2.70 1.59
C LEU A 71 4.19 -3.69 0.53
N GLN A 72 4.95 -3.77 -0.56
CA GLN A 72 4.70 -4.75 -1.62
C GLN A 72 6.00 -5.32 -2.18
N SER A 73 6.04 -6.62 -2.46
CA SER A 73 7.15 -7.28 -3.13
C SER A 73 6.63 -8.35 -4.10
N TYR A 74 7.41 -8.63 -5.14
CA TYR A 74 7.14 -9.69 -6.11
C TYR A 74 8.33 -10.63 -6.14
N ASP A 75 8.10 -11.88 -5.76
CA ASP A 75 9.09 -12.94 -5.92
C ASP A 75 8.99 -13.52 -7.33
N ILE A 76 10.04 -13.32 -8.12
CA ILE A 76 10.12 -13.79 -9.51
C ILE A 76 10.16 -15.32 -9.59
N GLN A 77 10.73 -16.01 -8.59
CA GLN A 77 10.88 -17.46 -8.61
C GLN A 77 9.53 -18.16 -8.39
N SER A 78 8.80 -17.77 -7.35
CA SER A 78 7.48 -18.36 -7.09
C SER A 78 6.35 -17.71 -7.90
N GLY A 79 6.56 -16.49 -8.40
CA GLY A 79 5.50 -15.66 -8.99
C GLY A 79 4.54 -15.10 -7.95
N THR A 80 4.96 -14.97 -6.69
CA THR A 80 4.12 -14.54 -5.57
C THR A 80 4.22 -13.04 -5.36
N TYR A 81 3.07 -12.39 -5.25
CA TYR A 81 2.94 -11.01 -4.81
C TYR A 81 2.67 -11.03 -3.32
N SER A 82 3.48 -10.33 -2.53
CA SER A 82 3.28 -10.16 -1.09
C SER A 82 2.93 -8.71 -0.83
N VAL A 83 1.83 -8.45 -0.12
CA VAL A 83 1.38 -7.10 0.18
C VAL A 83 0.91 -6.99 1.62
N MET A 84 1.33 -5.92 2.28
CA MET A 84 0.82 -5.51 3.60
C MET A 84 0.38 -4.06 3.50
N MET A 85 -0.85 -3.78 3.93
CA MET A 85 -1.46 -2.44 3.93
C MET A 85 -1.91 -2.12 5.34
N TRP A 86 -1.66 -0.90 5.82
CA TRP A 86 -2.09 -0.52 7.16
C TRP A 86 -2.33 0.97 7.31
N THR A 87 -3.17 1.29 8.29
CA THR A 87 -3.54 2.63 8.73
C THR A 87 -3.55 2.64 10.26
N SER A 88 -3.89 3.77 10.87
CA SER A 88 -4.14 3.83 12.33
C SER A 88 -5.31 2.96 12.79
N GLN A 89 -6.18 2.52 11.88
CA GLN A 89 -7.40 1.76 12.19
C GLN A 89 -7.22 0.24 12.08
N GLY A 90 -6.10 -0.23 11.52
CA GLY A 90 -5.83 -1.65 11.37
C GLY A 90 -4.87 -1.95 10.22
N SER A 91 -4.72 -3.24 9.95
CA SER A 91 -3.85 -3.74 8.88
C SER A 91 -4.48 -4.91 8.13
N LEU A 92 -4.02 -5.14 6.92
CA LEU A 92 -4.36 -6.28 6.09
C LEU A 92 -3.08 -6.76 5.39
N SER A 93 -2.71 -8.02 5.60
CA SER A 93 -1.67 -8.70 4.84
C SER A 93 -2.28 -9.75 3.92
N TYR A 94 -1.73 -9.89 2.72
CA TYR A 94 -2.13 -10.92 1.79
C TYR A 94 -1.01 -11.29 0.81
N THR A 95 -1.11 -12.50 0.29
CA THR A 95 -0.32 -12.93 -0.87
C THR A 95 -1.23 -13.29 -2.03
N TYR A 96 -0.71 -13.14 -3.24
CA TYR A 96 -1.35 -13.58 -4.47
C TYR A 96 -0.39 -14.44 -5.28
N ASN A 97 -0.81 -15.64 -5.63
CA ASN A 97 -0.08 -16.52 -6.54
C ASN A 97 -1.08 -17.19 -7.49
N ARG A 98 -0.91 -16.98 -8.81
CA ARG A 98 -1.68 -17.66 -9.88
C ARG A 98 -3.20 -17.71 -9.65
N GLY A 99 -3.80 -16.59 -9.22
CA GLY A 99 -5.26 -16.49 -8.99
C GLY A 99 -5.71 -16.81 -7.56
N ILE A 100 -4.81 -17.29 -6.70
CA ILE A 100 -5.13 -17.66 -5.32
C ILE A 100 -4.71 -16.51 -4.39
N LEU A 101 -5.65 -16.03 -3.58
CA LEU A 101 -5.43 -15.03 -2.53
C LEU A 101 -5.41 -15.70 -1.16
N SER A 102 -4.31 -15.51 -0.43
CA SER A 102 -4.18 -15.90 0.98
C SER A 102 -4.12 -14.65 1.84
N TYR A 103 -4.86 -14.63 2.95
CA TYR A 103 -4.98 -13.47 3.82
C TYR A 103 -4.39 -13.73 5.20
N ASN A 104 -4.10 -12.66 5.94
CA ASN A 104 -3.56 -12.71 7.29
C ASN A 104 -2.26 -13.52 7.37
N VAL A 105 -1.44 -13.43 6.32
CA VAL A 105 -0.14 -14.10 6.28
C VAL A 105 0.76 -13.38 7.29
N PRO A 106 1.20 -14.06 8.36
CA PRO A 106 2.07 -13.47 9.36
C PRO A 106 3.46 -13.22 8.75
N ASN A 107 4.16 -12.20 9.26
CA ASN A 107 5.59 -11.97 9.00
C ASN A 107 6.00 -11.84 7.52
N LEU A 108 5.12 -11.32 6.65
CA LEU A 108 5.48 -11.01 5.25
C LEU A 108 6.67 -10.04 5.13
N PHE A 109 6.80 -9.16 6.12
CA PHE A 109 7.88 -8.19 6.22
C PHE A 109 8.34 -8.14 7.68
N THR A 110 9.62 -7.84 7.89
CA THR A 110 10.16 -7.71 9.25
C THR A 110 9.50 -6.51 9.96
N LYS A 111 9.42 -6.56 11.29
CA LYS A 111 8.89 -5.44 12.07
C LYS A 111 9.66 -4.15 11.83
N LYS A 112 10.98 -4.24 11.67
CA LYS A 112 11.82 -3.09 11.36
C LYS A 112 11.45 -2.45 10.02
N THR A 113 11.23 -3.25 8.98
CA THR A 113 10.79 -2.72 7.67
C THR A 113 9.44 -2.00 7.79
N VAL A 114 8.49 -2.56 8.55
CA VAL A 114 7.19 -1.93 8.80
C VAL A 114 7.35 -0.60 9.54
N GLU A 115 8.14 -0.56 10.61
CA GLU A 115 8.42 0.63 11.42
C GLU A 115 9.03 1.76 10.58
N LEU A 116 10.05 1.45 9.77
CA LEU A 116 10.72 2.44 8.94
C LEU A 116 9.77 3.06 7.91
N ILE A 117 8.88 2.26 7.31
CA ILE A 117 7.88 2.77 6.36
C ILE A 117 6.78 3.57 7.06
N GLN A 118 6.38 3.16 8.26
CA GLN A 118 5.40 3.89 9.04
C GLN A 118 5.91 5.29 9.42
N ASN A 119 7.20 5.40 9.76
CA ASN A 119 7.85 6.68 10.07
C ASN A 119 8.33 7.45 8.83
N TRP A 120 8.19 6.85 7.65
CA TRP A 120 8.79 7.33 6.39
C TRP A 120 10.30 7.65 6.52
N ASP A 121 11.02 6.84 7.30
CA ASP A 121 12.44 6.99 7.57
C ASP A 121 13.29 6.43 6.41
N THR A 122 13.36 7.21 5.33
CA THR A 122 14.11 6.82 4.13
C THR A 122 15.61 6.69 4.38
N ALA A 123 16.16 7.40 5.37
CA ALA A 123 17.58 7.30 5.71
C ALA A 123 17.86 5.97 6.40
N GLY A 124 17.07 5.62 7.41
CA GLY A 124 17.16 4.32 8.08
C GLY A 124 16.92 3.13 7.13
N ILE A 125 16.04 3.28 6.13
CA ILE A 125 15.87 2.26 5.08
C ILE A 125 17.16 2.04 4.29
N ARG A 126 17.85 3.11 3.87
CA ARG A 126 19.09 2.99 3.10
C ARG A 126 20.24 2.46 3.93
N GLU A 127 20.29 2.83 5.21
CA GLU A 127 21.25 2.29 6.15
C GLU A 127 21.06 0.78 6.34
N GLU A 128 19.85 0.34 6.68
CA GLU A 128 19.53 -1.09 6.85
C GLU A 128 19.74 -1.87 5.55
N GLU A 129 19.37 -1.32 4.40
CA GLU A 129 19.65 -1.90 3.10
C GLU A 129 21.16 -2.09 2.88
N SER A 130 21.98 -1.09 3.20
CA SER A 130 23.43 -1.17 3.00
C SER A 130 24.14 -2.21 3.89
N ILE A 131 23.61 -2.46 5.09
CA ILE A 131 24.24 -3.33 6.09
C ILE A 131 23.68 -4.76 6.01
N ASN A 132 22.36 -4.89 5.81
CA ASN A 132 21.62 -6.13 6.05
C ASN A 132 20.99 -6.71 4.76
N ALA A 133 21.11 -6.09 3.58
CA ALA A 133 20.56 -6.62 2.32
C ALA A 133 21.54 -7.56 1.59
N ASN A 134 21.88 -8.67 2.25
CA ASN A 134 22.82 -9.67 1.72
C ASN A 134 22.11 -10.92 1.13
N GLU A 135 20.79 -10.87 0.94
CA GLU A 135 20.00 -12.00 0.43
C GLU A 135 20.22 -12.25 -1.07
N ILE A 136 20.35 -13.54 -1.44
CA ILE A 136 20.40 -14.03 -2.82
C ILE A 136 19.30 -15.10 -2.97
N PRO A 137 18.35 -14.98 -3.93
CA PRO A 137 18.22 -13.90 -4.91
C PRO A 137 17.86 -12.55 -4.26
N GLU A 138 18.21 -11.45 -4.93
CA GLU A 138 17.83 -10.13 -4.47
C GLU A 138 16.30 -9.95 -4.60
N GLU A 139 15.61 -9.90 -3.46
CA GLU A 139 14.20 -9.53 -3.43
C GLU A 139 14.06 -8.01 -3.21
N HIS A 140 13.22 -7.37 -4.01
CA HIS A 140 12.92 -5.95 -3.86
C HIS A 140 11.58 -5.73 -3.16
N ILE A 141 11.58 -4.77 -2.24
CA ILE A 141 10.41 -4.26 -1.56
C ILE A 141 10.16 -2.83 -2.04
N THR A 142 8.88 -2.52 -2.29
CA THR A 142 8.43 -1.15 -2.51
C THR A 142 7.57 -0.73 -1.33
N GLY A 143 8.04 0.28 -0.61
CA GLY A 143 7.29 1.02 0.38
C GLY A 143 6.51 2.14 -0.29
N ILE A 144 5.22 2.25 0.03
CA ILE A 144 4.30 3.24 -0.51
C ILE A 144 3.56 3.88 0.65
N GLU A 145 3.45 5.20 0.61
CA GLU A 145 2.59 5.93 1.53
C GLU A 145 1.66 6.83 0.73
N VAL A 146 0.37 6.71 1.04
CA VAL A 146 -0.69 7.54 0.48
C VAL A 146 -1.22 8.46 1.57
N ILE A 147 -1.00 9.76 1.42
CA ILE A 147 -1.51 10.78 2.34
C ILE A 147 -2.69 11.49 1.68
N ARG A 148 -3.84 11.49 2.34
CA ARG A 148 -5.01 12.27 1.93
C ARG A 148 -4.81 13.74 2.31
N LYS A 149 -4.76 14.61 1.30
CA LYS A 149 -4.68 16.07 1.46
C LYS A 149 -5.91 16.72 0.85
N GLY A 150 -6.95 16.91 1.67
CA GLY A 150 -8.26 17.35 1.21
C GLY A 150 -8.83 16.38 0.15
N ASN A 151 -9.06 16.89 -1.06
CA ASN A 151 -9.67 16.11 -2.16
C ASN A 151 -8.66 15.35 -3.03
N ARG A 152 -7.35 15.40 -2.70
CA ARG A 152 -6.32 14.74 -3.50
C ARG A 152 -5.46 13.83 -2.64
N ASN A 153 -5.14 12.66 -3.17
CA ASN A 153 -4.15 11.77 -2.56
C ASN A 153 -2.74 12.14 -3.03
N GLN A 154 -1.80 12.35 -2.11
CA GLN A 154 -0.37 12.38 -2.40
C GLN A 154 0.18 10.96 -2.25
N VAL A 155 0.95 10.49 -3.22
CA VAL A 155 1.61 9.18 -3.17
C VAL A 155 3.12 9.41 -3.10
N ARG A 156 3.76 8.77 -2.12
CA ARG A 156 5.22 8.71 -1.97
C ARG A 156 5.66 7.25 -2.08
N CYS A 157 6.85 7.01 -2.60
CA CYS A 157 7.37 5.67 -2.79
C CYS A 157 8.89 5.58 -2.57
N ILE A 158 9.33 4.43 -2.09
CA ILE A 158 10.73 4.05 -1.99
C ILE A 158 10.87 2.56 -2.33
N SER A 159 11.78 2.24 -3.24
CA SER A 159 12.17 0.86 -3.54
C SER A 159 13.55 0.58 -2.95
N PHE A 160 13.69 -0.59 -2.34
CA PHE A 160 14.90 -1.05 -1.66
C PHE A 160 14.96 -2.57 -1.68
N LYS A 161 16.16 -3.14 -1.54
CA LYS A 161 16.38 -4.57 -1.36
C LYS A 161 15.84 -5.00 0.00
N ARG A 162 15.26 -6.19 0.08
CA ARG A 162 14.92 -6.81 1.35
C ARG A 162 16.19 -6.92 2.19
N PHE A 163 16.05 -6.60 3.47
CA PHE A 163 17.11 -6.70 4.45
C PHE A 163 16.60 -7.47 5.67
N PHE A 164 17.52 -8.18 6.32
CA PHE A 164 17.21 -9.00 7.48
C PHE A 164 18.39 -9.01 8.45
N ASN A 165 18.11 -8.73 9.73
CA ASN A 165 19.11 -8.81 10.80
C ASN A 165 18.80 -10.02 11.68
N LEU A 166 19.73 -10.98 11.71
CA LEU A 166 19.54 -12.25 12.40
C LEU A 166 19.22 -12.08 13.90
N GLN A 167 19.89 -11.18 14.61
CA GLN A 167 19.70 -11.02 16.06
C GLN A 167 18.36 -10.35 16.39
N ARG A 168 17.96 -9.36 15.58
CA ARG A 168 16.73 -8.59 15.80
C ARG A 168 15.48 -9.32 15.31
N ASP A 169 15.55 -9.94 14.13
CA ASP A 169 14.37 -10.35 13.39
C ASP A 169 13.97 -11.81 13.68
N LEU A 170 14.87 -12.69 14.16
CA LEU A 170 14.56 -14.12 14.42
C LEU A 170 13.42 -14.34 15.41
N TYR A 171 13.37 -13.55 16.49
CA TYR A 171 12.40 -13.69 17.59
C TYR A 171 10.95 -13.41 17.17
N HIS A 172 10.73 -13.02 15.92
CA HIS A 172 9.42 -12.70 15.38
C HIS A 172 8.98 -13.64 14.26
N TYR A 173 9.84 -14.58 13.84
CA TYR A 173 9.52 -15.64 12.86
C TYR A 173 9.25 -17.02 13.49
N GLN A 174 9.26 -17.13 14.82
CA GLN A 174 8.78 -18.29 15.58
C GLN A 174 7.33 -18.08 16.02
#